data_AF-A0A8I0L6W9-F1
#
_entry.id   AF-A0A8I0L6W9-F1
#
_cell.length_a   1.000
_cell.length_b   1.000
_cell.length_c   1.000
_cell.angle_alpha   90.00
_cell.angle_beta   90.00
_cell.angle_gamma   90.00
#
_symmetry.space_group_name_H-M   'P 1'
#
loop_
_entity.id
_entity.type
_entity.pdbx_description
1 polymer ?
#
loop_
_entity_poly.entity_id
_entity_poly.type
_entity_poly.pdbx_seq_one_letter_code
_entity_poly.pdbx_strand_id
1 'polypeptide(L)' 'SDWLWEDYEIAVRAGAHCAPLMHEALGTKEQGAVRFSFSHLNTEEEVDTAVKAVREIAAG' A
#
# COMPACT_ATOMS: atom_id res chain seq x y z
N SER A 1 -6.61 -2.51 -0.41
CA SER A 1 -5.88 -2.99 -1.60
C SER A 1 -6.77 -2.81 -2.81
N ASP A 2 -7.98 -3.36 -2.74
CA ASP A 2 -8.94 -3.36 -3.85
C ASP A 2 -9.32 -1.94 -4.29
N TRP A 3 -9.64 -1.03 -3.36
CA TRP A 3 -9.91 0.38 -3.69
C TRP A 3 -8.79 1.07 -4.47
N LEU A 4 -7.51 0.79 -4.15
CA LEU A 4 -6.38 1.36 -4.88
C LEU A 4 -6.32 0.84 -6.33
N TRP A 5 -6.73 -0.39 -6.58
CA TRP A 5 -6.78 -0.95 -7.92
C TRP A 5 -8.02 -0.52 -8.69
N GLU A 6 -9.20 -0.62 -8.08
CA GLU A 6 -10.48 -0.38 -8.74
C GLU A 6 -10.68 1.10 -9.11
N ASP A 7 -10.26 2.03 -8.26
CA ASP A 7 -10.51 3.46 -8.45
C ASP A 7 -9.32 4.23 -9.02
N TYR A 8 -8.09 3.70 -8.86
CA TYR A 8 -6.86 4.40 -9.23
C TYR A 8 -5.89 3.57 -10.09
N GLU A 9 -6.20 2.30 -10.37
CA GLU A 9 -5.31 1.37 -11.10
C GLU A 9 -3.91 1.19 -10.48
N ILE A 10 -3.80 1.37 -9.16
CA ILE A 10 -2.53 1.26 -8.43
C ILE A 10 -2.36 -0.14 -7.84
N ALA A 11 -1.44 -0.90 -8.43
CA ALA A 11 -1.09 -2.23 -7.93
C ALA A 11 -0.25 -2.16 -6.65
N VAL A 12 -0.78 -2.72 -5.56
CA VAL A 12 -0.08 -2.88 -4.27
C VAL A 12 -0.19 -4.32 -3.78
N ARG A 13 0.64 -4.68 -2.78
CA ARG A 13 0.46 -5.95 -2.06
C ARG A 13 -0.05 -5.69 -0.66
N ALA A 14 -1.10 -6.42 -0.26
CA ALA A 14 -1.60 -6.47 1.11
C ALA A 14 -1.18 -7.77 1.81
N GLY A 15 -1.29 -7.78 3.14
CA GLY A 15 -1.06 -8.96 3.98
C GLY A 15 0.24 -8.91 4.76
N ALA A 16 0.78 -10.09 5.09
CA ALA A 16 1.90 -10.25 6.02
C ALA A 16 3.30 -10.24 5.35
N HIS A 17 3.37 -10.18 4.01
CA HIS A 17 4.63 -10.13 3.24
C HIS A 17 5.67 -11.21 3.63
N CYS A 18 5.21 -12.38 4.06
CA CYS A 18 6.04 -13.47 4.60
C CYS A 18 6.92 -13.06 5.80
N ALA A 19 6.55 -12.02 6.56
CA ALA A 19 7.32 -11.47 7.67
C ALA A 19 6.53 -11.48 9.00
N PRO A 20 6.05 -12.65 9.48
CA PRO A 20 5.13 -12.73 10.62
C PRO A 20 5.69 -12.13 11.92
N LEU A 21 6.99 -12.29 12.20
CA LEU A 21 7.63 -11.71 13.38
C LEU A 21 7.70 -10.18 13.33
N MET A 22 7.88 -9.61 12.14
CA MET A 22 7.86 -8.15 11.98
C MET A 22 6.46 -7.61 12.19
N HIS A 23 5.44 -8.29 11.67
CA HIS A 23 4.05 -7.92 11.90
C HIS A 23 3.66 -8.04 13.38
N GLU A 24 4.20 -9.01 14.13
CA GLU A 24 4.03 -9.08 15.58
C GLU A 24 4.67 -7.88 16.30
N ALA A 25 5.93 -7.57 15.97
CA ALA A 25 6.64 -6.43 16.55
C ALA A 25 5.96 -5.07 16.26
N LEU A 26 5.34 -4.93 15.09
CA LEU A 26 4.64 -3.71 14.66
C LEU A 26 3.17 -3.66 15.10
N GLY A 27 2.65 -4.68 15.80
CA GLY A 27 1.24 -4.75 16.18
C GLY A 27 0.29 -4.90 14.99
N THR A 28 0.77 -5.48 13.89
CA THR A 28 0.04 -5.69 12.63
C THR A 28 -0.17 -7.16 12.26
N LYS A 29 -0.07 -8.06 13.24
CA LYS A 29 -0.18 -9.52 13.02
C LYS A 29 -1.51 -9.95 12.43
N GLU A 30 -2.62 -9.39 12.92
CA GLU A 30 -3.98 -9.78 12.51
C GLU A 30 -4.40 -9.10 11.20
N GLN A 31 -4.10 -7.81 11.03
CA GLN A 31 -4.54 -7.01 9.89
C GLN A 31 -3.53 -6.96 8.73
N GLY A 32 -2.25 -7.26 8.96
CA GLY A 32 -1.18 -7.11 7.98
C GLY A 32 -0.88 -5.64 7.63
N ALA A 33 -0.31 -5.41 6.45
CA ALA A 33 -0.04 -4.06 5.93
C ALA A 33 -0.21 -4.01 4.41
N VAL A 34 -0.51 -2.82 3.88
CA VAL A 34 -0.42 -2.51 2.45
C VAL A 34 0.97 -1.98 2.14
N ARG A 35 1.60 -2.50 1.09
CA ARG A 35 2.97 -2.16 0.70
C ARG A 35 3.06 -1.71 -0.74
N PHE A 36 3.50 -0.47 -0.92
CA PHE A 36 3.99 0.06 -2.20
C PHE A 36 5.42 -0.39 -2.43
N SER A 37 5.79 -0.76 -3.66
CA SER A 37 7.13 -1.26 -4.00
C SER A 37 7.63 -0.52 -5.24
N PHE A 38 8.27 0.63 -5.04
CA PHE A 38 8.80 1.44 -6.12
C PHE A 38 10.07 0.86 -6.72
N SER A 39 10.34 1.22 -7.97
CA SER A 39 11.52 0.88 -8.74
C SER A 39 11.95 2.06 -9.62
N HIS A 40 13.10 1.95 -10.27
CA HIS A 40 13.60 2.97 -11.20
C HIS A 40 12.72 3.18 -12.45
N LEU A 41 11.73 2.31 -12.67
CA LEU A 41 10.78 2.47 -13.76
C LEU A 41 9.58 3.34 -13.37
N ASN A 42 9.39 3.62 -12.08
CA ASN A 42 8.30 4.49 -11.64
C ASN A 42 8.63 5.95 -11.90
N THR A 43 7.59 6.76 -12.06
CA THR A 43 7.72 8.22 -12.22
C THR A 43 7.28 8.97 -10.96
N GLU A 44 7.67 10.24 -10.84
CA GLU A 44 7.22 11.09 -9.73
C GLU A 44 5.69 11.29 -9.78
N GLU A 45 5.10 11.39 -10.98
CA GLU A 45 3.66 11.53 -11.14
C GLU A 45 2.88 10.29 -10.64
N GLU A 46 3.43 9.08 -10.84
CA GLU A 46 2.84 7.86 -10.27
C GLU A 46 2.87 7.88 -8.73
N VAL A 47 3.96 8.38 -8.15
CA VAL A 47 4.10 8.53 -6.68
C VAL A 47 3.11 9.56 -6.16
N ASP A 48 2.98 10.71 -6.82
CA ASP A 48 2.02 11.76 -6.43
C ASP A 48 0.58 11.25 -6.52
N THR A 49 0.26 10.47 -7.55
CA THR A 49 -1.05 9.82 -7.70
C THR A 49 -1.31 8.85 -6.55
N ALA A 50 -0.32 8.03 -6.18
CA ALA A 50 -0.43 7.13 -5.02
C ALA A 50 -0.63 7.89 -3.70
N VAL A 51 0.10 8.99 -3.48
CA VAL A 51 -0.05 9.83 -2.28
C VAL A 51 -1.46 10.45 -2.22
N LYS A 52 -1.96 10.95 -3.35
CA LYS A 52 -3.31 11.50 -3.44
C LYS A 52 -4.37 10.43 -3.12
N ALA A 53 -4.28 9.25 -3.72
CA ALA A 53 -5.21 8.16 -3.47
C ALA A 53 -5.24 7.75 -1.98
N VAL A 54 -4.07 7.63 -1.33
CA VAL A 54 -3.99 7.32 0.11
C VAL A 54 -4.65 8.41 0.96
N ARG A 55 -4.48 9.69 0.61
CA ARG A 55 -5.14 10.80 1.32
C ARG A 55 -6.66 10.76 1.18
N GLU A 56 -7.16 10.49 -0.03
CA GLU A 56 -8.61 10.41 -0.28
C GLU A 56 -9.23 9.22 0.46
N ILE A 57 -8.59 8.06 0.42
CA ILE A 57 -9.02 6.86 1.15
C ILE A 57 -9.03 7.10 2.67
N ALA A 58 -8.02 7.79 3.20
CA ALA A 58 -7.92 8.07 4.64
C ALA A 58 -8.88 9.18 5.12
N ALA A 59 -9.43 9.98 4.21
CA ALA A 59 -10.38 11.03 4.53
C ALA A 59 -11.85 10.55 4.54
N GLY A 60 -12.12 9.35 4.02
CA GLY A 60 -13.39 8.64 4.15
C GLY A 60 -13.52 7.90 5.48
#